data_AF-A0A1C6H1H7-F1
#
_entry.id   AF-A0A1C6H1H7-F1
#
_cell.length_a   1.000
_cell.length_b   1.000
_cell.length_c   1.000
_cell.angle_alpha   90.00
_cell.angle_beta   90.00
_cell.angle_gamma   90.00
#
_symmetry.space_group_name_H-M   'P 1'
#
loop_
_entity.id
_entity.type
_entity.pdbx_description
1 polymer ?
#
loop_
_entity_poly.entity_id
_entity_poly.type
_entity_poly.pdbx_seq_one_letter_code
_entity_poly.pdbx_strand_id
1 'polypeptide(L)'
;MDEQLRILKMIEEGTITAEQGAELMSAMNTDPQELQTAAPKSRSSYDKKMFRILVSSTSGDKVKIQFPVGAIKKILKVTGKLPIPEKDLKGIDLTSMMDAVSECLDGEIEGDFVNVEAADGTNVRIFVDK
;
A
#
# COMPACT_ATOMS: atom_id res chain seq x y z
N MET A 1 -23.02 -19.06 26.55
CA MET A 1 -23.69 -18.60 27.80
C MET A 1 -22.88 -19.19 28.95
N ASP A 2 -22.11 -18.47 29.75
CA ASP A 2 -22.15 -17.04 30.08
C ASP A 2 -20.76 -16.55 30.54
N GLU A 3 -19.78 -16.62 29.62
CA GLU A 3 -18.39 -16.33 29.96
C GLU A 3 -18.17 -14.85 30.30
N GLN A 4 -18.99 -13.96 29.73
CA GLN A 4 -19.01 -12.53 30.07
C GLN A 4 -19.48 -12.28 31.51
N LEU A 5 -20.54 -12.96 31.97
CA LEU A 5 -21.02 -12.90 33.35
C LEU A 5 -19.97 -13.42 34.34
N ARG A 6 -19.19 -14.44 33.95
CA ARG A 6 -18.10 -14.97 34.77
C ARG A 6 -16.97 -13.94 34.95
N ILE A 7 -16.60 -13.21 33.90
CA ILE A 7 -15.58 -12.16 33.98
C ILE A 7 -16.07 -11.01 34.86
N LEU A 8 -17.33 -10.56 34.69
CA LEU A 8 -17.91 -9.51 35.54
C LEU A 8 -17.90 -9.89 37.02
N LYS A 9 -18.20 -11.15 37.34
CA LYS A 9 -18.14 -11.65 38.72
C LYS A 9 -16.71 -11.64 39.29
N MET A 10 -15.71 -11.98 38.47
CA MET A 10 -14.30 -11.91 38.90
C MET A 10 -13.82 -10.47 39.16
N ILE A 11 -14.40 -9.47 38.48
CA ILE A 11 -14.14 -8.05 38.74
C ILE A 11 -14.81 -7.64 40.06
N GLU A 12 -16.06 -8.06 40.29
CA GLU A 12 -16.80 -7.79 41.54
C GLU A 12 -16.10 -8.40 42.76
N GLU A 13 -15.55 -9.61 42.62
CA GLU A 13 -14.78 -10.30 43.65
C GLU A 13 -13.36 -9.72 43.81
N GLY A 14 -12.96 -8.73 43.01
CA GLY A 14 -11.65 -8.09 43.05
C GLY A 14 -10.48 -8.98 42.63
N THR A 15 -10.77 -10.12 41.99
CA THR A 15 -9.76 -11.09 41.53
C THR A 15 -9.00 -10.56 40.32
N ILE A 16 -9.65 -9.74 39.50
CA ILE A 16 -9.06 -9.05 38.34
C ILE A 16 -9.46 -7.58 38.36
N THR A 17 -8.62 -6.72 37.78
CA THR A 17 -8.98 -5.30 37.61
C THR A 17 -9.95 -5.10 36.45
N ALA A 18 -10.63 -3.95 36.42
CA ALA A 18 -11.53 -3.59 35.32
C ALA A 18 -10.80 -3.60 33.95
N GLU A 19 -9.53 -3.20 33.92
CA GLU A 19 -8.69 -3.22 32.70
C GLU A 19 -8.43 -4.65 32.23
N GLN A 20 -8.06 -5.55 33.14
CA GLN A 20 -7.85 -6.97 32.81
C GLN A 20 -9.14 -7.67 32.39
N GLY A 21 -10.27 -7.31 33.01
CA GLY A 21 -11.58 -7.81 32.62
C GLY A 21 -11.98 -7.38 31.21
N ALA A 22 -11.71 -6.13 30.83
CA ALA A 22 -11.97 -5.65 29.48
C ALA A 22 -11.15 -6.42 28.43
N GLU A 23 -9.88 -6.70 28.70
CA GLU A 23 -9.01 -7.47 27.81
C GLU A 23 -9.54 -8.91 27.59
N LEU A 24 -9.97 -9.57 28.68
CA LEU A 24 -10.55 -10.92 28.62
C LEU A 24 -11.88 -10.94 27.84
N MET A 25 -12.73 -9.92 28.03
CA MET A 25 -13.98 -9.80 27.27
C MET A 25 -13.73 -9.55 25.78
N SER A 26 -12.71 -8.76 25.42
CA SER A 26 -12.32 -8.55 24.02
C SER A 26 -11.77 -9.82 23.38
N ALA A 27 -10.97 -10.60 24.11
CA ALA A 27 -10.47 -11.88 23.63
C ALA A 27 -11.58 -12.93 23.41
N MET A 28 -12.65 -12.88 24.22
CA MET A 28 -13.79 -13.79 24.11
C MET A 28 -14.84 -13.39 23.06
N ASN A 29 -15.03 -12.09 22.82
CA ASN A 29 -15.90 -11.61 21.72
C ASN A 29 -15.23 -11.72 20.35
N THR A 30 -13.96 -12.11 20.28
CA THR A 30 -13.34 -12.47 19.01
C THR A 30 -13.90 -13.82 18.57
N ASP A 31 -15.05 -13.78 17.90
CA ASP A 31 -15.44 -14.81 16.95
C ASP A 31 -14.21 -15.12 16.07
N PRO A 32 -13.96 -16.37 15.64
CA PRO A 32 -12.92 -16.67 14.66
C PRO A 32 -13.11 -15.90 13.33
N GLN A 33 -14.24 -15.23 13.16
CA GLN A 33 -14.54 -14.27 12.09
C GLN A 33 -14.14 -12.81 12.38
N GLU A 34 -13.57 -12.46 13.53
CA GLU A 34 -13.03 -11.12 13.82
C GLU A 34 -11.51 -11.03 13.69
N LEU A 35 -10.82 -12.16 13.43
CA LEU A 35 -9.63 -12.15 12.57
C LEU A 35 -9.96 -11.76 11.11
N GLN A 36 -11.25 -11.52 10.81
CA GLN A 36 -11.78 -11.05 9.54
C GLN A 36 -12.36 -9.62 9.62
N THR A 37 -12.21 -8.89 10.74
CA THR A 37 -12.42 -7.42 10.82
C THR A 37 -11.14 -6.60 10.73
N ALA A 38 -10.01 -7.24 10.44
CA ALA A 38 -9.29 -6.81 9.26
C ALA A 38 -9.79 -7.72 8.15
N ALA A 39 -10.76 -7.27 7.35
CA ALA A 39 -10.67 -7.70 5.98
C ALA A 39 -9.19 -7.44 5.61
N PRO A 40 -8.41 -8.41 5.09
CA PRO A 40 -7.70 -7.98 3.92
C PRO A 40 -8.85 -7.52 3.04
N LYS A 41 -9.14 -6.18 3.00
CA LYS A 41 -9.63 -5.55 1.77
C LYS A 41 -8.89 -6.36 0.74
N SER A 42 -9.63 -7.17 -0.02
CA SER A 42 -9.09 -8.29 -0.82
C SER A 42 -7.69 -7.88 -1.22
N ARG A 43 -6.58 -8.61 -0.99
CA ARG A 43 -5.29 -8.14 -1.55
C ARG A 43 -5.58 -7.75 -2.99
N SER A 44 -5.67 -6.44 -3.25
CA SER A 44 -6.74 -5.98 -4.15
C SER A 44 -6.47 -6.54 -5.51
N SER A 45 -7.51 -6.71 -6.30
CA SER A 45 -7.32 -6.87 -7.75
C SER A 45 -6.21 -5.91 -8.22
N TYR A 46 -6.17 -4.70 -7.63
CA TYR A 46 -5.10 -3.69 -7.64
C TYR A 46 -3.66 -4.19 -7.44
N ASP A 47 -3.33 -5.01 -6.45
CA ASP A 47 -1.95 -5.47 -6.19
C ASP A 47 -1.44 -6.40 -7.31
N LYS A 48 -2.39 -7.06 -8.01
CA LYS A 48 -2.14 -7.84 -9.23
C LYS A 48 -2.15 -6.98 -10.50
N LYS A 49 -2.60 -5.73 -10.46
CA LYS A 49 -2.58 -4.83 -11.63
C LYS A 49 -1.15 -4.47 -11.98
N MET A 50 -0.96 -4.17 -13.26
CA MET A 50 0.35 -3.87 -13.81
C MET A 50 0.61 -2.36 -13.76
N PHE A 51 1.58 -1.98 -12.96
CA PHE A 51 2.22 -0.67 -12.98
C PHE A 51 3.16 -0.60 -14.18
N ARG A 52 2.93 0.37 -15.07
CA ARG A 52 3.71 0.59 -16.27
C ARG A 52 4.37 1.96 -16.22
N ILE A 53 5.64 1.99 -16.60
CA ILE A 53 6.44 3.20 -16.77
C ILE A 53 6.94 3.20 -18.21
N LEU A 54 6.62 4.26 -18.93
CA LEU A 54 7.06 4.50 -20.29
C LEU A 54 7.92 5.75 -20.28
N VAL A 55 9.19 5.60 -20.66
CA VAL A 55 10.07 6.74 -20.92
C VAL A 55 10.44 6.72 -22.40
N SER A 56 10.17 7.82 -23.08
CA SER A 56 10.55 8.02 -24.48
C SER A 56 11.45 9.22 -24.55
N SER A 57 12.74 9.01 -24.86
CA SER A 57 13.69 10.09 -25.11
C SER A 57 13.82 10.38 -26.61
N THR A 58 14.22 11.59 -26.95
CA THR A 58 14.41 12.03 -28.36
C THR A 58 15.62 11.41 -29.02
N SER A 59 16.57 10.88 -28.25
CA SER A 59 17.76 10.17 -28.75
C SER A 59 17.47 8.73 -29.21
N GLY A 60 16.21 8.27 -29.11
CA GLY A 60 15.78 6.93 -29.55
C GLY A 60 15.71 5.90 -28.41
N ASP A 61 16.17 6.25 -27.21
CA ASP A 61 16.02 5.42 -26.01
C ASP A 61 14.55 5.33 -25.59
N LYS A 62 14.04 4.09 -25.54
CA LYS A 62 12.69 3.77 -25.11
C LYS A 62 12.76 2.77 -23.96
N VAL A 63 12.46 3.23 -22.76
CA VAL A 63 12.40 2.39 -21.57
C VAL A 63 10.95 2.02 -21.30
N LYS A 64 10.66 0.73 -21.34
CA LYS A 64 9.35 0.17 -20.99
C LYS A 64 9.51 -0.74 -19.80
N ILE A 65 8.97 -0.32 -18.67
CA ILE A 65 9.02 -1.08 -17.42
C ILE A 65 7.60 -1.48 -17.08
N GLN A 66 7.41 -2.76 -16.76
CA GLN A 66 6.12 -3.30 -16.35
C GLN A 66 6.31 -4.20 -15.13
N PHE A 67 5.60 -3.88 -14.06
CA PHE A 67 5.65 -4.65 -12.84
C PHE A 67 4.28 -4.72 -12.18
N PRO A 68 3.97 -5.79 -11.45
CA PRO A 68 2.77 -5.80 -10.62
C PRO A 68 2.91 -4.76 -9.50
N VAL A 69 1.81 -4.08 -9.18
CA VAL A 69 1.75 -3.06 -8.12
C VAL A 69 2.30 -3.59 -6.80
N GLY A 70 1.99 -4.83 -6.45
CA GLY A 70 2.51 -5.46 -5.23
C GLY A 70 4.02 -5.55 -5.16
N ALA A 71 4.69 -5.72 -6.30
CA ALA A 71 6.15 -5.72 -6.35
C ALA A 71 6.70 -4.31 -6.17
N ILE A 72 6.11 -3.29 -6.82
CA ILE A 72 6.55 -1.90 -6.67
C ILE A 72 6.37 -1.41 -5.24
N LYS A 73 5.23 -1.71 -4.58
CA LYS A 73 5.01 -1.34 -3.18
C LYS A 73 6.11 -1.88 -2.27
N LYS A 74 6.53 -3.14 -2.48
CA LYS A 74 7.61 -3.75 -1.70
C LYS A 74 8.97 -3.14 -2.01
N ILE A 75 9.27 -2.95 -3.29
CA ILE A 75 10.53 -2.32 -3.73
C ILE A 75 10.61 -0.91 -3.15
N LEU A 76 9.57 -0.10 -3.30
CA LEU A 76 9.50 1.26 -2.77
C LEU A 76 9.66 1.30 -1.24
N LYS A 77 9.03 0.37 -0.51
CA LYS A 77 9.22 0.25 0.95
C LYS A 77 10.64 -0.15 1.35
N VAL A 78 11.36 -0.91 0.53
CA VAL A 78 12.70 -1.43 0.86
C VAL A 78 13.82 -0.48 0.39
N THR A 79 13.71 0.03 -0.83
CA THR A 79 14.76 0.81 -1.49
C THR A 79 14.47 2.31 -1.45
N GLY A 80 13.23 2.70 -1.15
CA GLY A 80 12.77 4.09 -1.29
C GLY A 80 12.82 4.58 -2.74
N LYS A 81 13.06 3.72 -3.73
CA LYS A 81 13.25 4.12 -5.14
C LYS A 81 12.57 3.18 -6.14
N LEU A 82 12.03 3.76 -7.21
CA LEU A 82 11.50 3.01 -8.34
C LEU A 82 12.64 2.39 -9.16
N PRO A 83 12.46 1.18 -9.70
CA PRO A 83 13.45 0.49 -10.54
C PRO A 83 13.50 1.11 -11.94
N ILE A 84 13.90 2.36 -12.04
CA ILE A 84 14.04 3.11 -13.29
C ILE A 84 15.54 3.42 -13.48
N PRO A 85 16.10 3.26 -14.69
CA PRO A 85 17.47 3.69 -14.96
C PRO A 85 17.65 5.18 -14.63
N GLU A 86 18.56 5.49 -13.70
CA GLU A 86 18.86 6.87 -13.24
C GLU A 86 19.31 7.80 -14.38
N LYS A 87 19.78 7.23 -15.49
CA LYS A 87 20.22 7.96 -16.68
C LYS A 87 19.08 8.69 -17.39
N ASP A 88 17.87 8.14 -17.34
CA ASP A 88 16.68 8.63 -18.04
C ASP A 88 15.84 9.60 -17.20
N LEU A 89 16.23 9.82 -15.94
CA LEU A 89 15.53 10.67 -14.96
C LEU A 89 16.31 11.92 -14.57
N LYS A 90 17.37 12.26 -15.32
CA LYS A 90 18.18 13.45 -15.07
C LYS A 90 17.32 14.71 -15.21
N GLY A 91 16.91 15.29 -14.08
CA GLY A 91 16.16 16.55 -14.02
C GLY A 91 14.78 16.45 -13.37
N ILE A 92 14.37 15.27 -12.93
CA ILE A 92 13.07 15.05 -12.29
C ILE A 92 13.28 14.81 -10.78
N ASP A 93 12.50 15.49 -9.93
CA ASP A 93 12.56 15.30 -8.48
C ASP A 93 11.95 13.95 -8.08
N LEU A 94 12.83 12.94 -8.05
CA LEU A 94 12.47 11.55 -7.76
C LEU A 94 11.80 11.39 -6.41
N THR A 95 12.21 12.19 -5.43
CA THR A 95 11.70 12.13 -4.06
C THR A 95 10.23 12.52 -4.01
N SER A 96 9.89 13.66 -4.60
CA SER A 96 8.51 14.15 -4.65
C SER A 96 7.59 13.24 -5.48
N MET A 97 8.13 12.65 -6.56
CA MET A 97 7.38 11.67 -7.35
C MET A 97 7.16 10.35 -6.60
N MET A 98 8.13 9.91 -5.81
CA MET A 98 8.02 8.67 -5.03
C MET A 98 6.96 8.78 -3.95
N ASP A 99 6.88 9.94 -3.28
CA ASP A 99 5.87 10.19 -2.26
C ASP A 99 4.45 10.18 -2.87
N ALA A 100 4.27 10.92 -3.97
CA ALA A 100 3.00 10.95 -4.70
C ALA A 100 2.60 9.58 -5.26
N VAL A 101 3.55 8.82 -5.81
CA VAL A 101 3.31 7.45 -6.29
C VAL A 101 2.99 6.53 -5.11
N SER A 102 3.68 6.64 -3.98
CA SER A 102 3.40 5.82 -2.79
C SER A 102 1.99 6.06 -2.28
N GLU A 103 1.58 7.32 -2.16
CA GLU A 103 0.24 7.70 -1.72
C GLU A 103 -0.84 7.19 -2.67
N CYS A 104 -0.63 7.31 -3.99
CA CYS A 104 -1.55 6.79 -4.99
C CYS A 104 -1.66 5.25 -4.95
N LEU A 105 -0.55 4.56 -4.72
CA LEU A 105 -0.52 3.11 -4.62
C LEU A 105 -1.19 2.63 -3.32
N ASP A 106 -0.96 3.30 -2.19
CA ASP A 106 -1.63 3.00 -0.92
C ASP A 106 -3.13 3.33 -0.98
N GLY A 107 -3.51 4.39 -1.69
CA GLY A 107 -4.89 4.77 -1.99
C GLY A 107 -5.59 3.89 -3.04
N GLU A 108 -4.90 2.90 -3.60
CA GLU A 108 -5.43 1.97 -4.61
C GLU A 108 -5.98 2.69 -5.86
N ILE A 109 -5.36 3.83 -6.22
CA ILE A 109 -5.81 4.69 -7.32
C ILE A 109 -5.39 4.08 -8.66
N GLU A 110 -6.31 4.02 -9.62
CA GLU A 110 -6.05 3.47 -10.96
C GLU A 110 -6.03 4.58 -12.00
N GLY A 111 -5.13 4.47 -12.99
CA GLY A 111 -5.02 5.44 -14.07
C GLY A 111 -3.61 6.00 -14.25
N ASP A 112 -3.53 7.15 -14.94
CA ASP A 112 -2.29 7.87 -15.21
C ASP A 112 -1.95 8.73 -13.99
N PHE A 113 -0.85 8.41 -13.32
CA PHE A 113 -0.41 9.13 -12.12
C PHE A 113 0.49 10.30 -12.48
N VAL A 114 1.35 10.09 -13.48
CA VAL A 114 2.36 11.06 -13.87
C VAL A 114 2.55 11.02 -15.36
N ASN A 115 2.30 12.15 -16.00
CA ASN A 115 2.64 12.42 -17.39
C ASN A 115 3.49 13.69 -17.43
N VAL A 116 4.79 13.53 -17.72
CA VAL A 116 5.74 14.64 -17.82
C VAL A 116 6.22 14.72 -19.25
N GLU A 117 6.13 15.91 -19.82
CA GLU A 117 6.66 16.23 -21.14
C GLU A 117 7.71 17.32 -20.96
N ALA A 118 8.96 16.96 -21.22
CA ALA A 118 10.09 17.88 -21.10
C ALA A 118 10.25 18.70 -22.39
N ALA A 119 10.81 19.91 -22.25
CA ALA A 119 11.09 20.80 -23.39
C ALA A 119 12.12 20.21 -24.38
N ASP A 120 12.88 19.19 -23.98
CA ASP A 120 13.81 18.47 -24.85
C ASP A 120 13.12 17.38 -25.71
N GLY A 121 11.80 17.17 -25.54
CA GLY A 121 10.99 16.16 -26.21
C GLY A 121 10.93 14.80 -25.51
N THR A 122 11.50 14.68 -24.31
CA THR A 122 11.40 13.47 -23.46
C THR A 122 10.01 13.41 -22.82
N ASN A 123 9.33 12.28 -22.99
CA ASN A 123 8.04 12.01 -22.36
C ASN A 123 8.16 10.86 -21.36
N VAL A 124 7.67 11.08 -20.13
CA VAL A 124 7.59 10.09 -19.07
C VAL A 124 6.12 9.90 -18.70
N ARG A 125 5.60 8.68 -18.88
CA ARG A 125 4.25 8.28 -18.45
C ARG A 125 4.30 7.14 -17.46
N ILE A 126 3.57 7.30 -16.36
CA ILE A 126 3.45 6.33 -15.29
C ILE A 126 1.97 6.07 -15.05
N PHE A 127 1.53 4.83 -15.21
CA PHE A 127 0.12 4.47 -15.04
C PHE A 127 -0.05 3.04 -14.51
N VAL A 128 -1.20 2.78 -13.89
CA VAL A 128 -1.64 1.44 -13.50
C VAL A 128 -2.78 1.03 -14.44
N ASP A 129 -2.68 -0.20 -14.93
CA ASP A 129 -3.72 -0.83 -15.74
C ASP A 129 -5.07 -0.87 -14.98
N LYS A 130 -6.20 -0.91 -15.69
CA LYS A 130 -7.54 -0.74 -15.12
C LYS A 130 -8.24 -2.09 -14.93
#